data_AF-A0A1G8CXP4-F1
#
_entry.id   AF-A0A1G8CXP4-F1
#
_cell.length_a   1.000
_cell.length_b   1.000
_cell.length_c   1.000
_cell.angle_alpha   90.00
_cell.angle_beta   90.00
_cell.angle_gamma   90.00
#
_symmetry.space_group_name_H-M   'P 1'
#
loop_
_entity.id
_entity.type
_entity.pdbx_description
1 polymer ?
#
loop_
_entity_poly.entity_id
_entity_poly.type
_entity_poly.pdbx_seq_one_letter_code
_entity_poly.pdbx_strand_id
1 'polypeptide(L)'
;MEFGRIIISETAMNSENLQDVIHSNISVINLMREEGVNDDLIHEDAIMSYYLDYYTSQYTEGNFAQFVFNSGWDKELNELIEEGLELIGAEKHLELFQQQSKKVKLMSSVKLNKFLKGKLEGVNPIRDLLNNDTFFEIEENLISLNATFLKTHPDFEVLSVDYIFATLEEFVGHEIKRD
;
A
#
# COMPACT_ATOMS: atom_id res chain seq x y z
N MET A 1 -8.95 18.31 -12.11
CA MET A 1 -8.94 18.76 -10.71
C MET A 1 -8.59 17.53 -9.90
N GLU A 2 -7.67 17.62 -8.94
CA GLU A 2 -7.42 16.50 -8.02
C GLU A 2 -8.65 16.26 -7.13
N PHE A 3 -8.87 15.02 -6.74
CA PHE A 3 -10.01 14.65 -5.90
C PHE A 3 -9.91 15.24 -4.49
N GLY A 4 -8.69 15.27 -3.93
CA GLY A 4 -8.35 16.00 -2.71
C GLY A 4 -9.03 15.52 -1.43
N ARG A 5 -9.61 14.31 -1.41
CA ARG A 5 -10.32 13.75 -0.24
C ARG A 5 -9.89 12.31 0.00
N ILE A 6 -9.80 11.93 1.27
CA ILE A 6 -9.61 10.54 1.72
C ILE A 6 -10.95 10.04 2.25
N ILE A 7 -11.61 9.16 1.50
CA ILE A 7 -12.97 8.72 1.82
C ILE A 7 -12.96 7.32 2.44
N ILE A 8 -13.53 7.21 3.63
CA ILE A 8 -13.80 5.93 4.31
C ILE A 8 -15.31 5.75 4.47
N SER A 9 -15.79 4.52 4.29
CA SER A 9 -17.20 4.21 4.49
C SER A 9 -17.60 4.27 5.96
N GLU A 10 -18.85 4.68 6.23
CA GLU A 10 -19.45 4.61 7.56
C GLU A 10 -19.38 3.19 8.15
N THR A 11 -19.55 2.16 7.31
CA THR A 11 -19.46 0.75 7.73
C THR A 11 -18.07 0.42 8.25
N ALA A 12 -17.01 0.79 7.52
CA ALA A 12 -15.63 0.57 7.95
C ALA A 12 -15.29 1.36 9.21
N MET A 13 -15.79 2.60 9.33
CA MET A 13 -15.55 3.43 10.52
C MET A 13 -16.22 2.91 11.79
N ASN A 14 -17.33 2.18 11.65
CA ASN A 14 -18.02 1.53 12.76
C ASN A 14 -17.49 0.11 13.05
N SER A 15 -16.53 -0.39 12.26
CA SER A 15 -15.93 -1.70 12.50
C SER A 15 -14.96 -1.67 13.68
N GLU A 16 -14.92 -2.77 14.44
CA GLU A 16 -13.90 -2.99 15.47
C GLU A 16 -12.54 -3.38 14.85
N ASN A 17 -12.50 -3.76 13.58
CA ASN A 17 -11.28 -4.14 12.86
C ASN A 17 -10.68 -2.94 12.13
N LEU A 18 -9.49 -2.50 12.55
CA LEU A 18 -8.77 -1.38 11.92
C LEU A 18 -8.40 -1.65 10.45
N GLN A 19 -8.25 -2.91 10.06
CA GLN A 19 -8.00 -3.27 8.66
C GLN A 19 -9.15 -2.82 7.75
N ASP A 20 -10.39 -2.78 8.25
CA ASP A 20 -11.55 -2.41 7.43
C ASP A 20 -11.49 -0.94 6.99
N VAL A 21 -10.86 -0.06 7.79
CA VAL A 21 -10.60 1.34 7.41
C VAL A 21 -9.65 1.42 6.22
N ILE A 22 -8.55 0.64 6.26
CA ILE A 22 -7.57 0.58 5.17
C ILE A 22 -8.21 -0.04 3.92
N HIS A 23 -8.94 -1.15 4.06
CA HIS A 23 -9.65 -1.77 2.95
C HIS A 23 -10.71 -0.85 2.33
N SER A 24 -11.36 0.00 3.13
CA SER A 24 -12.30 0.99 2.61
C SER A 24 -11.58 2.04 1.76
N ASN A 25 -10.42 2.55 2.20
CA ASN A 25 -9.58 3.44 1.39
C ASN A 25 -9.18 2.77 0.07
N ILE A 26 -8.72 1.51 0.14
CA ILE A 26 -8.33 0.71 -1.02
C ILE A 26 -9.50 0.54 -1.99
N SER A 27 -10.70 0.29 -1.48
CA SER A 27 -11.90 0.11 -2.31
C SER A 27 -12.24 1.38 -3.09
N VAL A 28 -12.15 2.56 -2.46
CA VAL A 28 -12.36 3.85 -3.13
C VAL A 28 -11.32 4.09 -4.21
N ILE A 29 -10.04 3.86 -3.91
CA ILE A 29 -8.94 4.02 -4.88
C ILE A 29 -9.11 3.07 -6.08
N ASN A 30 -9.44 1.81 -5.82
CA ASN A 30 -9.67 0.83 -6.88
C ASN A 30 -10.85 1.25 -7.76
N LEU A 31 -11.95 1.72 -7.16
CA LEU A 31 -13.08 2.21 -7.93
C LEU A 31 -12.71 3.41 -8.81
N MET A 32 -11.94 4.37 -8.28
CA MET A 32 -11.43 5.49 -9.08
C MET A 32 -10.55 5.01 -10.25
N ARG A 33 -9.67 4.04 -10.02
CA ARG A 33 -8.83 3.44 -11.07
C ARG A 33 -9.64 2.69 -12.12
N GLU A 34 -10.65 1.94 -11.71
CA GLU A 34 -11.58 1.24 -12.60
C GLU A 34 -12.33 2.21 -13.52
N GLU A 35 -12.65 3.40 -13.01
CA GLU A 35 -13.25 4.50 -13.77
C GLU A 35 -12.21 5.33 -14.57
N GLY A 36 -10.96 4.90 -14.61
CA GLY A 36 -9.89 5.50 -15.42
C GLY A 36 -9.28 6.77 -14.82
N VAL A 37 -9.47 7.02 -13.53
CA VAL A 37 -8.78 8.09 -12.82
C VAL A 37 -7.31 7.72 -12.65
N ASN A 38 -6.42 8.61 -13.09
CA ASN A 38 -4.98 8.45 -12.87
C ASN A 38 -4.63 8.68 -11.39
N ASP A 39 -3.64 7.96 -10.87
CA ASP A 39 -3.20 8.07 -9.48
C ASP A 39 -2.80 9.50 -9.08
N ASP A 40 -2.22 10.28 -10.00
CA ASP A 40 -1.88 11.70 -9.80
C ASP A 40 -3.09 12.61 -9.52
N LEU A 41 -4.32 12.12 -9.76
CA LEU A 41 -5.57 12.83 -9.46
C LEU A 41 -6.22 12.33 -8.15
N ILE A 42 -5.68 11.27 -7.55
CA ILE A 42 -6.11 10.71 -6.27
C ILE A 42 -5.25 11.35 -5.17
N HIS A 43 -5.80 11.47 -3.97
CA HIS A 43 -5.07 12.04 -2.83
C HIS A 43 -3.78 11.24 -2.55
N GLU A 44 -2.63 11.91 -2.47
CA GLU A 44 -1.31 11.27 -2.32
C GLU A 44 -1.22 10.37 -1.07
N ASP A 45 -1.69 10.87 0.07
CA ASP A 45 -1.71 10.10 1.32
C ASP A 45 -2.66 8.89 1.31
N ALA A 46 -3.73 8.94 0.51
CA ALA A 46 -4.59 7.78 0.29
C ALA A 46 -3.84 6.70 -0.49
N ILE A 47 -3.11 7.09 -1.54
CA ILE A 47 -2.27 6.21 -2.36
C ILE A 47 -1.11 5.64 -1.52
N MET A 48 -0.46 6.45 -0.69
CA MET A 48 0.58 5.99 0.23
C MET A 48 0.04 4.93 1.20
N SER A 49 -1.13 5.17 1.81
CA SER A 49 -1.79 4.20 2.68
C SER A 49 -2.09 2.87 1.95
N TYR A 50 -2.57 2.95 0.71
CA TYR A 50 -2.79 1.78 -0.17
C TYR A 50 -1.50 0.98 -0.36
N TYR A 51 -0.39 1.66 -0.67
CA TYR A 51 0.88 0.97 -0.94
C TYR A 51 1.55 0.42 0.32
N LEU A 52 1.35 1.05 1.48
CA LEU A 52 1.78 0.49 2.78
C LEU A 52 1.06 -0.83 3.10
N ASP A 53 -0.23 -0.92 2.79
CA ASP A 53 -0.99 -2.18 2.91
C ASP A 53 -0.48 -3.23 1.91
N TYR A 54 -0.24 -2.83 0.66
CA TYR A 54 0.37 -3.71 -0.35
C TYR A 54 1.72 -4.25 0.14
N TYR A 55 2.62 -3.40 0.62
CA TYR A 55 3.92 -3.82 1.18
C TYR A 55 3.74 -4.81 2.33
N THR A 56 2.88 -4.49 3.29
CA THR A 56 2.59 -5.33 4.46
C THR A 56 2.05 -6.70 4.03
N SER A 57 1.10 -6.73 3.09
CA SER A 57 0.51 -7.96 2.54
C SER A 57 1.56 -8.80 1.81
N GLN A 58 2.38 -8.20 0.94
CA GLN A 58 3.45 -8.93 0.25
C GLN A 58 4.47 -9.52 1.23
N TYR A 59 4.85 -8.79 2.27
CA TYR A 59 5.80 -9.27 3.27
C TYR A 59 5.19 -10.39 4.11
N THR A 60 3.93 -10.25 4.54
CA THR A 60 3.28 -11.28 5.37
C THR A 60 3.00 -12.57 4.61
N GLU A 61 2.66 -12.49 3.32
CA GLU A 61 2.34 -13.66 2.49
C GLU A 61 3.57 -14.43 1.98
N GLY A 62 4.67 -13.74 1.65
CA GLY A 62 5.88 -14.40 1.14
C GLY A 62 7.17 -13.63 1.33
N ASN A 63 7.21 -12.85 2.41
CA ASN A 63 8.40 -12.15 2.92
C ASN A 63 8.90 -11.06 1.96
N PHE A 64 10.01 -10.41 2.31
CA PHE A 64 10.58 -9.33 1.52
C PHE A 64 10.84 -9.71 0.06
N ALA A 65 11.19 -10.98 -0.21
CA ALA A 65 11.42 -11.44 -1.56
C ALA A 65 10.17 -11.38 -2.45
N GLN A 66 8.99 -11.65 -1.90
CA GLN A 66 7.73 -11.53 -2.64
C GLN A 66 7.44 -10.07 -2.97
N PHE A 67 7.64 -9.15 -2.01
CA PHE A 67 7.52 -7.71 -2.28
C PHE A 67 8.44 -7.27 -3.43
N VAL A 68 9.74 -7.61 -3.36
CA VAL A 68 10.73 -7.26 -4.40
C VAL A 68 10.32 -7.83 -5.76
N PHE A 69 9.81 -9.07 -5.79
CA PHE A 69 9.42 -9.75 -7.02
C PHE A 69 8.16 -9.12 -7.64
N ASN A 70 7.09 -8.97 -6.86
CA ASN A 70 5.80 -8.49 -7.35
C ASN A 70 5.79 -6.98 -7.62
N SER A 71 6.57 -6.18 -6.90
CA SER A 71 6.75 -4.75 -7.20
C SER A 71 7.65 -4.49 -8.41
N GLY A 72 8.35 -5.51 -8.92
CA GLY A 72 9.38 -5.31 -9.94
C GLY A 72 10.59 -4.52 -9.44
N TRP A 73 10.73 -4.34 -8.12
CA TRP A 73 11.68 -3.42 -7.49
C TRP A 73 11.57 -1.98 -8.05
N ASP A 74 10.33 -1.52 -8.25
CA ASP A 74 10.04 -0.19 -8.76
C ASP A 74 10.58 0.91 -7.83
N LYS A 75 11.23 1.93 -8.40
CA LYS A 75 11.93 2.97 -7.63
C LYS A 75 10.95 3.88 -6.91
N GLU A 76 9.90 4.32 -7.59
CA GLU A 76 8.93 5.28 -7.07
C GLU A 76 8.12 4.65 -5.94
N LEU A 77 7.67 3.41 -6.13
CA LEU A 77 7.02 2.64 -5.07
C LEU A 77 7.94 2.45 -3.86
N ASN A 78 9.22 2.10 -4.06
CA ASN A 78 10.14 1.92 -2.95
C ASN A 78 10.38 3.22 -2.16
N GLU A 79 10.45 4.37 -2.84
CA GLU A 79 10.57 5.69 -2.21
C GLU A 79 9.28 6.03 -1.43
N LEU A 80 8.11 5.75 -2.01
CA LEU A 80 6.81 5.92 -1.35
C LEU A 80 6.66 5.05 -0.09
N ILE A 81 7.14 3.80 -0.10
CA ILE A 81 7.14 2.95 1.09
C ILE A 81 8.05 3.51 2.18
N GLU A 82 9.23 4.02 1.82
CA GLU A 82 10.18 4.61 2.77
C GLU A 82 9.58 5.86 3.43
N GLU A 83 9.04 6.78 2.62
CA GLU A 83 8.35 7.99 3.09
C GLU A 83 7.11 7.65 3.93
N GLY A 84 6.32 6.67 3.51
CA GLY A 84 5.12 6.27 4.23
C GLY A 84 5.40 5.63 5.58
N LEU A 85 6.43 4.78 5.69
CA LEU A 85 6.83 4.21 6.97
C LEU A 85 7.34 5.29 7.93
N GLU A 86 8.07 6.29 7.42
CA GLU A 86 8.48 7.45 8.20
C GLU A 86 7.28 8.28 8.67
N LEU A 87 6.34 8.59 7.77
CA LEU A 87 5.18 9.45 8.05
C LEU A 87 4.26 8.85 9.12
N ILE A 88 4.05 7.53 9.10
CA ILE A 88 3.23 6.85 10.12
C ILE A 88 4.00 6.53 11.42
N GLY A 89 5.29 6.87 11.50
CA GLY A 89 6.13 6.63 12.68
C GLY A 89 6.52 5.16 12.89
N ALA A 90 6.57 4.35 11.84
CA ALA A 90 6.97 2.94 11.91
C ALA A 90 8.51 2.78 11.82
N GLU A 91 9.21 3.30 12.83
CA GLU A 91 10.67 3.44 12.84
C GLU A 91 11.42 2.10 12.65
N LYS A 92 10.96 1.02 13.28
CA LYS A 92 11.60 -0.31 13.19
C LYS A 92 11.33 -0.97 11.84
N HIS A 93 10.12 -0.84 11.31
CA HIS A 93 9.83 -1.29 9.95
C HIS A 93 10.59 -0.49 8.90
N LEU A 94 10.73 0.83 9.08
CA LEU A 94 11.55 1.69 8.22
C LEU A 94 13.01 1.25 8.23
N GLU A 95 13.60 1.04 9.42
CA GLU A 95 14.97 0.56 9.56
C GLU A 95 15.16 -0.79 8.84
N LEU A 96 14.24 -1.73 9.04
CA LEU A 96 14.27 -3.03 8.37
C LEU A 96 14.17 -2.87 6.84
N PHE A 97 13.22 -2.06 6.35
CA PHE A 97 13.04 -1.80 4.92
C PHE A 97 14.29 -1.21 4.29
N GLN A 98 14.94 -0.23 4.93
CA GLN A 98 16.19 0.37 4.46
C GLN A 98 17.34 -0.65 4.45
N GLN A 99 17.47 -1.48 5.49
CA GLN A 99 18.48 -2.54 5.54
C GLN A 99 18.29 -3.57 4.43
N GLN A 100 17.05 -4.01 4.21
CA GLN A 100 16.69 -4.97 3.16
C GLN A 100 16.87 -4.38 1.75
N SER A 101 16.47 -3.11 1.56
CA SER A 101 16.68 -2.35 0.32
C SER A 101 18.16 -2.24 -0.07
N LYS A 102 19.06 -2.06 0.92
CA LYS A 102 20.51 -2.07 0.66
C LYS A 102 20.98 -3.40 0.07
N LYS A 103 20.43 -4.54 0.51
CA LYS A 103 20.78 -5.86 -0.05
C LYS A 103 20.42 -5.96 -1.53
N VAL A 104 19.26 -5.44 -1.92
CA VAL A 104 18.82 -5.42 -3.33
C VAL A 104 19.64 -4.45 -4.16
N LYS A 105 19.89 -3.23 -3.65
CA LYS A 105 20.70 -2.20 -4.32
C LYS A 105 22.15 -2.63 -4.56
N LEU A 106 22.73 -3.46 -3.69
CA LEU A 106 24.07 -4.05 -3.86
C LEU A 106 24.10 -5.23 -4.83
N MET A 107 22.95 -5.75 -5.26
CA MET A 107 22.86 -6.82 -6.24
C MET A 107 23.17 -6.28 -7.64
N SER A 108 23.88 -7.07 -8.46
CA SER A 108 24.07 -6.68 -9.86
C SER A 108 22.72 -6.64 -10.61
N SER A 109 22.58 -5.68 -11.52
CA SER A 109 21.37 -5.54 -12.35
C SER A 109 21.04 -6.80 -13.13
N VAL A 110 22.05 -7.56 -13.57
CA VAL A 110 21.87 -8.87 -14.24
C VAL A 110 21.22 -9.88 -13.32
N LYS A 111 21.69 -9.97 -12.07
CA LYS A 111 21.18 -10.93 -11.08
C LYS A 111 19.76 -10.55 -10.64
N LEU A 112 19.50 -9.26 -10.41
CA LEU A 112 18.17 -8.75 -10.08
C LEU A 112 17.18 -9.00 -11.23
N ASN A 113 17.53 -8.64 -12.47
CA ASN A 113 16.67 -8.87 -13.63
C ASN A 113 16.34 -10.35 -13.84
N LYS A 114 17.30 -11.25 -13.60
CA LYS A 114 17.07 -12.69 -13.66
C LYS A 114 16.09 -13.16 -12.59
N PHE A 115 16.15 -12.58 -11.39
CA PHE A 115 15.19 -12.85 -10.32
C PHE A 115 13.79 -12.39 -10.72
N LEU A 116 13.64 -11.12 -11.11
CA LEU A 116 12.34 -10.50 -11.44
C LEU A 116 11.63 -11.15 -12.65
N LYS A 117 12.38 -11.66 -13.63
CA LYS A 117 11.83 -12.38 -14.80
C LYS A 117 11.68 -13.89 -14.58
N GLY A 118 12.09 -14.38 -13.41
CA GLY A 118 12.09 -15.80 -13.06
C GLY A 118 10.78 -16.27 -12.47
N LYS A 119 10.84 -17.36 -11.71
CA LYS A 119 9.76 -17.83 -10.84
C LYS A 119 10.17 -17.68 -9.39
N LEU A 120 9.23 -17.30 -8.54
CA LEU A 120 9.48 -17.15 -7.11
C LEU A 120 9.50 -18.51 -6.40
N GLU A 121 8.72 -19.47 -6.89
CA GLU A 121 8.58 -20.81 -6.33
C GLU A 121 9.75 -21.74 -6.67
N GLY A 122 9.90 -22.81 -5.89
CA GLY A 122 10.96 -23.80 -6.06
C GLY A 122 12.30 -23.34 -5.49
N VAL A 123 13.40 -23.88 -6.03
CA VAL A 123 14.76 -23.54 -5.59
C VAL A 123 15.11 -22.14 -6.09
N ASN A 124 15.17 -21.17 -5.18
CA ASN A 124 15.47 -19.78 -5.52
C ASN A 124 16.43 -19.14 -4.50
N PRO A 125 17.75 -19.20 -4.74
CA PRO A 125 18.74 -18.66 -3.81
C PRO A 125 18.65 -17.15 -3.59
N ILE A 126 18.00 -16.40 -4.50
CA ILE A 126 17.81 -14.96 -4.34
C ILE A 126 16.65 -14.69 -3.40
N ARG A 127 15.53 -15.40 -3.56
CA ARG A 127 14.43 -15.38 -2.59
C ARG A 127 14.95 -15.70 -1.19
N ASP A 128 15.68 -16.81 -1.06
CA ASP A 128 16.18 -17.28 0.24
C ASP A 128 17.16 -16.27 0.88
N LEU A 129 17.91 -15.53 0.07
CA LEU A 129 18.80 -14.45 0.54
C LEU A 129 18.03 -13.19 0.97
N LEU A 130 16.92 -12.89 0.29
CA LEU A 130 16.12 -11.69 0.54
C LEU A 130 15.13 -11.88 1.69
N ASN A 131 14.67 -13.10 1.95
CA ASN A 131 13.80 -13.39 3.07
C ASN A 131 14.46 -12.98 4.40
N ASN A 132 13.70 -12.31 5.25
CA ASN A 132 14.12 -11.89 6.56
C ASN A 132 12.91 -11.89 7.51
N ASP A 133 12.93 -12.81 8.48
CA ASP A 133 11.82 -13.04 9.40
C ASP A 133 11.75 -12.00 10.53
N THR A 134 12.74 -11.10 10.67
CA THR A 134 12.72 -10.01 11.66
C THR A 134 11.47 -9.14 11.55
N PHE A 135 10.84 -9.04 10.37
CA PHE A 135 9.55 -8.36 10.20
C PHE A 135 8.47 -8.87 11.15
N PHE A 136 8.43 -10.19 11.39
CA PHE A 136 7.44 -10.83 12.26
C PHE A 136 7.79 -10.70 13.76
N GLU A 137 8.98 -10.19 14.07
CA GLU A 137 9.46 -9.97 15.44
C GLU A 137 9.27 -8.50 15.88
N ILE A 138 8.99 -7.58 14.94
CA ILE A 138 8.76 -6.17 15.23
C ILE A 138 7.38 -5.99 15.88
N GLU A 139 7.34 -5.30 17.03
CA GLU A 139 6.11 -5.05 17.79
C GLU A 139 5.22 -3.94 17.19
N GLU A 140 5.79 -3.08 16.33
CA GLU A 140 5.04 -2.05 15.62
C GLU A 140 3.96 -2.68 14.73
N ASN A 141 2.71 -2.28 14.97
CA ASN A 141 1.57 -2.75 14.22
C ASN A 141 1.26 -1.80 13.06
N LEU A 142 1.73 -2.15 11.85
CA LEU A 142 1.54 -1.35 10.64
C LEU A 142 0.07 -1.10 10.31
N ILE A 143 -0.82 -2.06 10.58
CA ILE A 143 -2.27 -1.89 10.38
C ILE A 143 -2.79 -0.79 11.30
N SER A 144 -2.43 -0.84 12.58
CA SER A 144 -2.86 0.18 13.55
C SER A 144 -2.29 1.57 13.22
N LEU A 145 -1.02 1.65 12.82
CA LEU A 145 -0.38 2.91 12.46
C LEU A 145 -1.00 3.52 11.20
N ASN A 146 -1.16 2.72 10.13
CA ASN A 146 -1.75 3.16 8.87
C ASN A 146 -3.24 3.58 9.03
N ALA A 147 -4.04 2.79 9.75
CA ALA A 147 -5.43 3.15 10.02
C ALA A 147 -5.54 4.42 10.87
N THR A 148 -4.65 4.62 11.84
CA THR A 148 -4.61 5.84 12.65
C THR A 148 -4.23 7.05 11.81
N PHE A 149 -3.24 6.90 10.92
CA PHE A 149 -2.84 7.93 9.98
C PHE A 149 -4.03 8.41 9.14
N LEU A 150 -4.76 7.49 8.48
CA LEU A 150 -5.96 7.83 7.71
C LEU A 150 -6.99 8.58 8.58
N LYS A 151 -7.34 8.04 9.74
CA LYS A 151 -8.40 8.59 10.63
C LYS A 151 -8.08 9.95 11.23
N THR A 152 -6.81 10.35 11.25
CA THR A 152 -6.34 11.63 11.81
C THR A 152 -5.96 12.63 10.72
N HIS A 153 -6.06 12.24 9.45
CA HIS A 153 -5.73 13.08 8.31
C HIS A 153 -6.69 14.28 8.20
N PRO A 154 -6.22 15.51 7.89
CA PRO A 154 -7.09 16.69 7.76
C PRO A 154 -8.15 16.56 6.66
N ASP A 155 -7.81 15.89 5.54
CA ASP A 155 -8.71 15.68 4.39
C ASP A 155 -9.51 14.37 4.49
N PHE A 156 -9.58 13.79 5.69
CA PHE A 156 -10.36 12.60 5.99
C PHE A 156 -11.86 12.87 6.01
N GLU A 157 -12.63 12.00 5.36
CA GLU A 157 -14.08 12.09 5.35
C GLU A 157 -14.75 10.72 5.46
N VAL A 158 -15.87 10.69 6.20
CA VAL A 158 -16.70 9.50 6.37
C VAL A 158 -18.00 9.68 5.60
N LEU A 159 -18.30 8.75 4.71
CA LEU A 159 -19.50 8.78 3.87
C LEU A 159 -20.24 7.43 3.90
N SER A 160 -21.56 7.47 3.76
CA SER A 160 -22.33 6.25 3.44
C SER A 160 -21.98 5.78 2.02
N VAL A 161 -22.18 4.49 1.72
CA VAL A 161 -21.87 3.92 0.41
C VAL A 161 -22.54 4.70 -0.73
N ASP A 162 -23.80 5.08 -0.58
CA ASP A 162 -24.51 5.88 -1.59
C ASP A 162 -23.86 7.24 -1.85
N TYR A 163 -23.37 7.91 -0.79
CA TYR A 163 -22.68 9.19 -0.93
C TYR A 163 -21.25 9.04 -1.47
N ILE A 164 -20.59 7.91 -1.24
CA ILE A 164 -19.31 7.60 -1.91
C ILE A 164 -19.53 7.54 -3.42
N PHE A 165 -20.50 6.75 -3.88
CA PHE A 165 -20.83 6.68 -5.32
C PHE A 165 -21.20 8.05 -5.87
N ALA A 166 -22.12 8.77 -5.24
CA ALA A 166 -22.53 10.10 -5.72
C ALA A 166 -21.34 11.08 -5.81
N THR A 167 -20.43 11.05 -4.84
CA THR A 167 -19.23 11.88 -4.83
C THR A 167 -18.27 11.53 -5.96
N LEU A 168 -18.03 10.24 -6.19
CA LEU A 168 -17.14 9.78 -7.25
C LEU A 168 -17.76 10.01 -8.63
N GLU A 169 -19.07 9.80 -8.79
CA GLU A 169 -19.84 10.09 -10.02
C GLU A 169 -19.77 11.57 -10.40
N GLU A 170 -19.89 12.47 -9.41
CA GLU A 170 -19.70 13.90 -9.62
C GLU A 170 -18.28 14.22 -10.10
N PHE A 171 -17.27 13.53 -9.54
CA PHE A 171 -15.88 13.72 -9.91
C PHE A 171 -15.53 13.19 -11.31
N VAL A 172 -15.99 11.99 -11.67
CA VAL A 172 -15.71 11.37 -12.97
C VAL A 172 -16.63 11.85 -14.09
N GLY A 173 -17.80 12.40 -13.75
CA GLY A 173 -18.75 12.99 -14.68
C GLY A 173 -19.73 11.99 -15.32
N HIS A 174 -19.87 10.79 -14.76
CA HIS A 174 -20.82 9.77 -15.20
C HIS A 174 -21.24 8.84 -14.05
N GLU A 175 -22.33 8.10 -14.24
CA GLU A 175 -22.84 7.12 -13.29
C GLU A 175 -21.93 5.88 -13.23
N ILE A 176 -21.56 5.46 -12.03
CA ILE A 176 -20.65 4.33 -11.79
C ILE A 176 -21.48 3.06 -11.62
N LYS A 177 -21.05 1.95 -12.22
CA LYS A 177 -21.74 0.67 -12.07
C LYS A 177 -21.59 0.13 -10.65
N ARG A 178 -22.72 -0.27 -10.07
CA ARG A 178 -22.82 -0.87 -8.75
C ARG A 178 -23.03 -2.37 -8.92
N ASP A 179 -22.03 -3.07 -9.45
CA ASP A 179 -22.07 -4.53 -9.62
C ASP A 179 -21.71 -5.26 -8.31
#